data_AF-A0A8D8LFN8-F1
#
_entry.id   AF-A0A8D8LFN8-F1
#
_cell.length_a   1.000
_cell.length_b   1.000
_cell.length_c   1.000
_cell.angle_alpha   90.00
_cell.angle_beta   90.00
_cell.angle_gamma   90.00
#
_symmetry.space_group_name_H-M   'P 1'
#
loop_
_entity.id
_entity.type
_entity.pdbx_description
1 polymer ?
#
loop_
_entity_poly.entity_id
_entity_poly.type
_entity_poly.pdbx_seq_one_letter_code
_entity_poly.pdbx_strand_id
1 'polypeptide(L)'
;RSHSYEEALELAGFGPAQYVLTFLSGCCLMAAMNESIVISFVLSAGHCDLGLDARQVGMIGGVIFLGIMISSFFWGYQADTRGRKTVLQCALFATTACSVASSFATGFTSMALLRFAAGMCVSASSAIAYTYLGEFCTGQRRGQMVAYAAMMISFGIVYGACK
;
A
#
# COMPACT_ATOMS: atom_id res chain seq x y z
N ARG A 1 -37.92 -2.61 10.24
CA ARG A 1 -37.61 -3.22 8.91
C ARG A 1 -36.09 -3.12 8.76
N SER A 2 -35.38 -4.21 9.04
CA SER A 2 -33.92 -4.26 8.94
C SER A 2 -33.56 -4.39 7.46
N HIS A 3 -33.39 -3.25 6.80
CA HIS A 3 -32.86 -3.23 5.44
C HIS A 3 -31.45 -3.83 5.46
N SER A 4 -31.20 -4.81 4.58
CA SER A 4 -29.85 -5.37 4.41
C SER A 4 -28.94 -4.27 3.88
N TYR A 5 -27.67 -4.26 4.27
CA TYR A 5 -26.69 -3.24 3.87
C TYR A 5 -26.61 -3.09 2.33
N GLU A 6 -26.83 -4.20 1.61
CA GLU A 6 -26.95 -4.23 0.15
C GLU A 6 -28.18 -3.49 -0.39
N GLU A 7 -29.36 -3.62 0.23
CA GLU A 7 -30.56 -2.87 -0.19
C GLU A 7 -30.38 -1.37 0.01
N ALA A 8 -29.72 -0.95 1.10
CA ALA A 8 -29.43 0.47 1.35
C ALA A 8 -28.43 1.05 0.35
N LEU A 9 -27.44 0.25 -0.07
CA LEU A 9 -26.50 0.63 -1.13
C LEU A 9 -27.15 0.66 -2.52
N GLU A 10 -28.05 -0.27 -2.82
CA GLU A 10 -28.84 -0.24 -4.06
C GLU A 10 -29.81 0.94 -4.11
N LEU A 11 -30.45 1.29 -2.98
CA LEU A 11 -31.33 2.45 -2.84
C LEU A 11 -30.58 3.80 -2.88
N ALA A 12 -29.32 3.83 -2.44
CA ALA A 12 -28.48 5.05 -2.49
C ALA A 12 -28.08 5.44 -3.93
N GLY A 13 -28.13 4.49 -4.87
CA GLY A 13 -27.79 4.72 -6.28
C GLY A 13 -26.31 4.99 -6.54
N PHE A 14 -25.88 4.72 -7.77
CA PHE A 14 -24.51 4.94 -8.22
C PHE A 14 -24.23 6.45 -8.37
N GLY A 15 -23.61 7.06 -7.37
CA GLY A 15 -23.36 8.52 -7.31
C GLY A 15 -21.92 8.94 -7.62
N PRO A 16 -21.66 10.26 -7.79
CA PRO A 16 -20.32 10.81 -7.98
C PRO A 16 -19.39 10.52 -6.79
N ALA A 17 -19.94 10.34 -5.59
CA ALA A 17 -19.18 9.97 -4.41
C ALA A 17 -18.42 8.63 -4.58
N GLN A 18 -18.98 7.66 -5.30
CA GLN A 18 -18.36 6.35 -5.52
C GLN A 18 -17.18 6.43 -6.52
N TYR A 19 -17.28 7.33 -7.51
CA TYR A 19 -16.15 7.65 -8.40
C TYR A 19 -15.03 8.36 -7.66
N VAL A 20 -15.35 9.34 -6.79
CA VAL A 20 -14.35 10.02 -5.94
C VAL A 20 -13.67 9.02 -5.01
N LEU A 21 -14.41 8.08 -4.43
CA LEU A 21 -13.87 7.03 -3.56
C LEU A 21 -12.92 6.08 -4.32
N THR A 22 -13.31 5.66 -5.53
CA THR A 22 -12.50 4.82 -6.41
C THR A 22 -11.22 5.54 -6.80
N PHE A 23 -11.30 6.83 -7.11
CA PHE A 23 -10.13 7.66 -7.42
C PHE A 23 -9.21 7.82 -6.20
N LEU A 24 -9.75 8.11 -5.02
CA LEU A 24 -8.97 8.29 -3.80
C LEU A 24 -8.23 7.00 -3.39
N SER A 25 -8.92 5.87 -3.43
CA SER A 25 -8.34 4.55 -3.16
C SER A 25 -7.34 4.11 -4.23
N GLY A 26 -7.60 4.42 -5.51
CA GLY A 26 -6.66 4.22 -6.60
C GLY A 26 -5.37 5.04 -6.42
N CYS A 27 -5.45 6.29 -5.98
CA CYS A 27 -4.29 7.09 -5.59
C CYS A 27 -3.49 6.46 -4.44
N CYS A 28 -4.18 5.88 -3.44
CA CYS A 28 -3.52 5.18 -2.33
C CYS A 28 -2.78 3.94 -2.83
N LEU A 29 -3.40 3.16 -3.72
CA LEU A 29 -2.79 1.98 -4.33
C LEU A 29 -1.60 2.34 -5.21
N MET A 30 -1.69 3.44 -5.97
CA MET A 30 -0.58 3.99 -6.76
C MET A 30 0.59 4.38 -5.85
N ALA A 31 0.34 5.04 -4.73
CA ALA A 31 1.39 5.40 -3.76
C ALA A 31 2.07 4.16 -3.17
N ALA A 32 1.29 3.13 -2.78
CA ALA A 32 1.83 1.88 -2.27
C ALA A 32 2.70 1.14 -3.31
N MET A 33 2.34 1.24 -4.59
CA MET A 33 3.11 0.65 -5.68
C MET A 33 4.40 1.41 -5.97
N ASN A 34 4.36 2.75 -5.91
CA ASN A 34 5.56 3.56 -6.03
C ASN A 34 6.57 3.20 -4.91
N GLU A 35 6.11 2.96 -3.69
CA GLU A 35 6.96 2.49 -2.59
C GLU A 35 7.65 1.15 -2.91
N SER A 36 6.91 0.21 -3.50
CA SER A 36 7.43 -1.11 -3.89
C SER A 36 8.52 -1.01 -4.96
N ILE A 37 8.41 -0.03 -5.86
CA ILE A 37 9.41 0.24 -6.91
C ILE A 37 10.65 0.91 -6.30
N VAL A 38 10.47 1.87 -5.39
CA VAL A 38 11.55 2.54 -4.67
C VAL A 38 12.42 1.54 -3.90
N ILE A 39 11.83 0.47 -3.36
CA ILE A 39 12.58 -0.61 -2.70
C ILE A 39 13.61 -1.22 -3.64
N SER A 40 13.20 -1.56 -4.87
CA SER A 40 14.06 -2.15 -5.90
C SER A 40 15.17 -1.19 -6.33
N PHE A 41 14.85 0.09 -6.54
CA PHE A 41 15.84 1.11 -6.87
C PHE A 41 16.91 1.26 -5.79
N VAL A 42 16.50 1.30 -4.51
CA VAL A 42 17.47 1.43 -3.43
C VAL A 42 18.31 0.17 -3.23
N LEU A 43 17.78 -1.02 -3.51
CA LEU A 43 18.62 -2.23 -3.52
C LEU A 43 19.73 -2.12 -4.58
N SER A 44 19.40 -1.61 -5.77
CA SER A 44 20.37 -1.41 -6.85
C SER A 44 21.35 -0.27 -6.53
N ALA A 45 20.86 0.86 -6.01
CA ALA A 45 21.70 2.00 -5.63
C ALA A 45 22.63 1.65 -4.46
N GLY A 46 22.16 0.93 -3.44
CA GLY A 46 22.97 0.50 -2.31
C GLY A 46 24.11 -0.44 -2.70
N HIS A 47 23.94 -1.22 -3.78
CA HIS A 47 25.03 -2.05 -4.32
C HIS A 47 26.14 -1.19 -4.96
N CYS A 48 25.79 -0.10 -5.64
CA CYS A 48 26.75 0.79 -6.29
C CYS A 48 27.39 1.83 -5.35
N ASP A 49 26.62 2.35 -4.39
CA ASP A 49 27.02 3.48 -3.52
C ASP A 49 27.70 2.99 -2.23
N LEU A 50 27.13 1.98 -1.56
CA LEU A 50 27.67 1.42 -0.32
C LEU A 50 28.59 0.20 -0.53
N GLY A 51 28.76 -0.27 -1.76
CA GLY A 51 29.55 -1.47 -2.06
C GLY A 51 29.05 -2.72 -1.33
N LEU A 52 27.74 -2.81 -1.10
CA LEU A 52 27.12 -3.91 -0.36
C LEU A 52 27.33 -5.24 -1.09
N ASP A 53 27.68 -6.27 -0.33
CA ASP A 53 27.82 -7.62 -0.88
C ASP A 53 26.47 -8.16 -1.37
N ALA A 54 26.48 -9.03 -2.38
CA ALA A 54 25.25 -9.62 -2.93
C ALA A 54 24.42 -10.34 -1.85
N ARG A 55 25.07 -10.91 -0.82
CA ARG A 55 24.38 -11.52 0.33
C ARG A 55 23.61 -10.49 1.16
N GLN A 56 24.20 -9.31 1.38
CA GLN A 56 23.59 -8.23 2.15
C GLN A 56 22.36 -7.65 1.44
N VAL A 57 22.45 -7.46 0.13
CA VAL A 57 21.32 -7.03 -0.71
C VAL A 57 20.16 -8.03 -0.63
N GLY A 58 20.47 -9.33 -0.73
CA GLY A 58 19.47 -10.39 -0.56
C GLY A 58 18.82 -10.39 0.83
N MET A 59 19.60 -10.17 1.88
CA MET A 59 19.09 -10.06 3.25
C MET A 59 18.13 -8.88 3.41
N ILE A 60 18.45 -7.70 2.88
CA ILE A 60 17.56 -6.52 2.94
C ILE A 60 16.23 -6.82 2.23
N GLY A 61 16.28 -7.47 1.05
CA GLY A 61 15.08 -7.91 0.34
C GLY A 61 14.23 -8.87 1.17
N GLY A 62 14.85 -9.84 1.84
CA GLY A 62 14.17 -10.81 2.70
C GLY A 62 13.52 -10.20 3.95
N VAL A 63 14.18 -9.23 4.59
CA VAL A 63 13.68 -8.55 5.79
C VAL A 63 12.37 -7.81 5.52
N ILE A 64 12.17 -7.28 4.31
CA ILE A 64 10.92 -6.61 3.91
C ILE A 64 9.76 -7.61 3.93
N PHE A 65 9.95 -8.80 3.36
CA PHE A 65 8.93 -9.85 3.40
C PHE A 65 8.63 -10.32 4.82
N LEU A 66 9.65 -10.43 5.68
CA LEU A 66 9.44 -10.71 7.10
C LEU A 66 8.58 -9.63 7.78
N GLY A 67 8.85 -8.35 7.49
CA GLY A 67 8.03 -7.24 7.98
C GLY A 67 6.58 -7.32 7.52
N ILE A 68 6.35 -7.63 6.24
CA ILE A 68 5.01 -7.83 5.68
C ILE A 68 4.29 -8.98 6.40
N MET A 69 4.95 -10.13 6.58
CA MET A 69 4.33 -11.30 7.23
C MET A 69 3.91 -11.01 8.68
N ILE A 70 4.80 -10.40 9.46
CA ILE A 70 4.52 -10.11 10.89
C ILE A 70 3.42 -9.06 11.02
N SER A 71 3.46 -8.02 10.18
CA SER A 71 2.51 -6.91 10.24
C SER A 71 1.11 -7.25 9.73
N SER A 72 0.97 -8.24 8.84
CA SER A 72 -0.31 -8.58 8.20
C SER A 72 -1.42 -8.89 9.22
N PHE A 73 -1.12 -9.66 10.26
CA PHE A 73 -2.09 -9.98 11.33
C PHE A 73 -2.46 -8.74 12.15
N PHE A 74 -1.46 -7.92 12.49
CA PHE A 74 -1.65 -6.72 13.29
C PHE A 74 -2.53 -5.70 12.58
N TRP A 75 -2.26 -5.43 11.31
CA TRP A 75 -3.04 -4.46 10.53
C TRP A 75 -4.44 -4.95 10.19
N GLY A 76 -4.65 -6.26 9.99
CA GLY A 76 -5.98 -6.83 9.83
C GLY A 76 -6.85 -6.54 11.05
N TYR A 77 -6.36 -6.90 12.25
CA TYR A 77 -7.05 -6.58 13.51
C TYR A 77 -7.26 -5.08 13.71
N GLN A 78 -6.27 -4.28 13.33
CA GLN A 78 -6.32 -2.83 13.51
C GLN A 78 -7.35 -2.17 12.60
N ALA A 79 -7.47 -2.65 11.35
CA ALA A 79 -8.42 -2.17 10.35
C ALA A 79 -9.87 -2.46 10.75
N ASP A 80 -10.12 -3.62 11.37
CA ASP A 80 -11.45 -4.03 11.81
C ASP A 80 -11.91 -3.27 13.07
N THR A 81 -10.98 -2.90 13.96
CA THR A 81 -11.33 -2.27 15.25
C THR A 81 -11.40 -0.75 15.22
N ARG A 82 -10.50 -0.05 14.51
CA ARG A 82 -10.42 1.43 14.51
C ARG A 82 -11.04 2.11 13.29
N GLY A 83 -11.64 1.32 12.40
CA GLY A 83 -12.26 1.82 11.17
C GLY A 83 -11.25 1.98 10.03
N ARG A 84 -11.61 1.45 8.86
CA ARG A 84 -10.71 1.28 7.72
C ARG A 84 -10.12 2.58 7.16
N LYS A 85 -10.90 3.66 7.10
CA LYS A 85 -10.44 4.94 6.56
C LYS A 85 -9.30 5.54 7.39
N THR A 86 -9.44 5.55 8.72
CA THR A 86 -8.44 6.11 9.63
C THR A 86 -7.15 5.30 9.57
N VAL A 87 -7.27 3.97 9.57
CA VAL A 87 -6.12 3.07 9.50
C VAL A 87 -5.40 3.19 8.15
N LEU A 88 -6.13 3.33 7.05
CA LEU A 88 -5.54 3.60 5.73
C LEU A 88 -4.72 4.90 5.71
N GLN A 89 -5.27 5.98 6.25
CA GLN A 89 -4.56 7.27 6.34
C GLN A 89 -3.32 7.17 7.22
N CYS A 90 -3.43 6.57 8.41
CA CYS A 90 -2.28 6.35 9.30
C CYS A 90 -1.20 5.49 8.65
N ALA A 91 -1.59 4.42 7.95
CA ALA A 91 -0.65 3.54 7.25
C ALA A 91 0.09 4.28 6.12
N LEU A 92 -0.61 5.11 5.34
CA LEU A 92 0.01 5.93 4.30
C LEU A 92 1.03 6.92 4.89
N PHE A 93 0.64 7.67 5.93
CA PHE A 93 1.56 8.58 6.62
C PHE A 93 2.78 7.87 7.22
N ALA A 94 2.58 6.72 7.86
CA ALA A 94 3.67 5.92 8.42
C ALA A 94 4.63 5.42 7.33
N THR A 95 4.08 4.94 6.21
CA THR A 95 4.83 4.47 5.05
C THR A 95 5.69 5.61 4.47
N THR A 96 5.10 6.77 4.22
CA THR A 96 5.83 7.95 3.73
C THR A 96 6.91 8.41 4.71
N ALA A 97 6.62 8.43 6.01
CA ALA A 97 7.61 8.80 7.04
C ALA A 97 8.79 7.83 7.07
N CYS A 98 8.54 6.52 6.98
CA CYS A 98 9.58 5.49 6.91
C CYS A 98 10.42 5.62 5.63
N SER A 99 9.81 5.99 4.49
CA SER A 99 10.54 6.20 3.24
C SER A 99 11.40 7.44 3.27
N VAL A 100 10.90 8.56 3.81
CA VAL A 100 11.71 9.78 4.01
C VAL A 100 12.87 9.49 4.95
N ALA A 101 12.63 8.77 6.05
CA ALA A 101 13.69 8.37 6.97
C ALA A 101 14.72 7.44 6.29
N SER A 102 14.27 6.55 5.39
CA SER A 102 15.16 5.68 4.61
C SER A 102 16.10 6.46 3.70
N SER A 103 15.70 7.64 3.19
CA SER A 103 16.57 8.50 2.37
C SER A 103 17.77 9.07 3.13
N PHE A 104 17.71 9.15 4.47
CA PHE A 104 18.81 9.63 5.31
C PHE A 104 19.71 8.49 5.84
N ALA A 105 19.39 7.24 5.51
CA ALA A 105 20.11 6.08 6.03
C ALA A 105 21.42 5.85 5.27
N THR A 106 22.57 6.00 5.95
CA THR A 106 23.92 5.89 5.38
C THR A 106 24.61 4.55 5.67
N GLY A 107 23.96 3.59 6.33
CA GLY A 107 24.54 2.29 6.67
C GLY A 107 23.63 1.08 6.43
N PHE A 108 24.23 -0.11 6.33
CA PHE A 108 23.54 -1.39 6.13
C PHE A 108 22.47 -1.65 7.20
N THR A 109 22.84 -1.56 8.48
CA THR A 109 21.93 -1.87 9.59
C THR A 109 20.78 -0.88 9.67
N SER A 110 21.04 0.42 9.46
CA SER A 110 19.99 1.45 9.42
C SER A 110 19.04 1.23 8.24
N MET A 111 19.56 0.90 7.06
CA MET A 111 18.72 0.57 5.90
C MET A 111 17.87 -0.68 6.18
N ALA A 112 18.44 -1.75 6.73
CA ALA A 112 17.70 -2.97 7.03
C ALA A 112 16.55 -2.74 8.02
N LEU A 113 16.78 -1.98 9.09
CA LEU A 113 15.75 -1.66 10.08
C LEU A 113 14.64 -0.76 9.52
N LEU A 114 15.01 0.28 8.77
CA LEU A 114 14.03 1.18 8.14
C LEU A 114 13.22 0.44 7.06
N ARG A 115 13.83 -0.53 6.38
CA ARG A 115 13.14 -1.39 5.40
C ARG A 115 12.21 -2.39 6.02
N PHE A 116 12.59 -2.96 7.16
CA PHE A 116 11.69 -3.76 7.97
C PHE A 116 10.45 -2.93 8.36
N ALA A 117 10.67 -1.70 8.86
CA ALA A 117 9.59 -0.79 9.25
C ALA A 117 8.70 -0.37 8.06
N ALA A 118 9.31 -0.05 6.91
CA ALA A 118 8.58 0.30 5.69
C ALA A 118 7.74 -0.89 5.19
N GLY A 119 8.31 -2.10 5.17
CA GLY A 119 7.59 -3.32 4.81
C GLY A 119 6.39 -3.59 5.72
N MET A 120 6.52 -3.31 7.03
CA MET A 120 5.40 -3.39 7.96
C MET A 120 4.27 -2.39 7.63
N CYS A 121 4.57 -1.21 7.09
CA CYS A 121 3.56 -0.19 6.82
C CYS A 121 2.89 -0.35 5.45
N VAL A 122 3.64 -0.79 4.44
CA VAL A 122 3.14 -0.99 3.06
C VAL A 122 2.04 -2.04 2.99
N SER A 123 2.17 -3.14 3.74
CA SER A 123 1.20 -4.25 3.77
C SER A 123 -0.21 -3.77 4.16
N ALA A 124 -0.29 -2.83 5.10
CA ALA A 124 -1.53 -2.26 5.59
C ALA A 124 -2.26 -1.44 4.52
N SER A 125 -1.52 -0.54 3.86
CA SER A 125 -2.11 0.41 2.89
C SER A 125 -2.73 -0.31 1.70
N SER A 126 -2.05 -1.32 1.16
CA SER A 126 -2.52 -2.11 0.03
C SER A 126 -3.70 -3.01 0.40
N ALA A 127 -3.60 -3.78 1.48
CA ALA A 127 -4.67 -4.67 1.93
C ALA A 127 -5.97 -3.90 2.22
N ILE A 128 -5.88 -2.83 3.03
CA ILE A 128 -7.04 -2.04 3.45
C ILE A 128 -7.69 -1.33 2.27
N ALA A 129 -6.92 -0.83 1.30
CA ALA A 129 -7.48 -0.17 0.11
C ALA A 129 -8.32 -1.14 -0.73
N TYR A 130 -7.88 -2.39 -0.91
CA TYR A 130 -8.66 -3.40 -1.63
C TYR A 130 -9.93 -3.80 -0.86
N THR A 131 -9.84 -4.00 0.46
CA THR A 131 -11.02 -4.35 1.25
C THR A 131 -12.03 -3.20 1.32
N TYR A 132 -11.53 -1.96 1.38
CA TYR A 132 -12.35 -0.75 1.30
C TYR A 132 -13.10 -0.67 -0.03
N LEU A 133 -12.42 -0.80 -1.18
CA LEU A 133 -13.09 -0.87 -2.48
C LEU A 133 -14.16 -1.97 -2.55
N GLY A 134 -13.88 -3.13 -1.95
CA GLY A 134 -14.80 -4.27 -1.91
C GLY A 134 -16.08 -4.05 -1.11
N GLU A 135 -16.04 -3.22 -0.06
CA GLU A 135 -17.20 -2.89 0.78
C GLU A 135 -18.08 -1.80 0.19
N PHE A 136 -17.48 -0.80 -0.46
CA PHE A 136 -18.23 0.33 -1.03
C PHE A 136 -18.76 0.08 -2.44
N CYS A 137 -18.26 -0.95 -3.12
CA CYS A 137 -18.72 -1.33 -4.46
C CYS A 137 -19.52 -2.64 -4.39
N THR A 138 -20.80 -2.55 -4.04
CA THR A 138 -21.76 -3.66 -4.19
C THR A 138 -22.37 -3.65 -5.60
N GLY A 139 -22.65 -4.83 -6.16
CA GLY A 139 -23.33 -4.99 -7.47
C GLY A 139 -22.43 -5.30 -8.68
N GLN A 140 -23.05 -5.37 -9.88
CA GLN A 140 -22.41 -5.82 -11.14
C GLN A 140 -21.21 -4.97 -11.62
N ARG A 141 -21.06 -3.73 -11.13
CA ARG A 141 -19.98 -2.82 -11.54
C ARG A 141 -18.73 -2.86 -10.66
N ARG A 142 -18.71 -3.70 -9.62
CA ARG A 142 -17.55 -3.85 -8.72
C ARG A 142 -16.26 -4.18 -9.50
N GLY A 143 -16.36 -5.08 -10.46
CA GLY A 143 -15.22 -5.47 -11.31
C GLY A 143 -14.66 -4.29 -12.10
N GLN A 144 -15.52 -3.40 -12.61
CA GLN A 144 -15.10 -2.21 -13.36
C GLN A 144 -14.39 -1.20 -12.46
N MET A 145 -14.89 -0.96 -11.25
CA MET A 145 -14.27 -0.02 -10.30
C MET A 145 -12.92 -0.51 -9.78
N VAL A 146 -12.82 -1.79 -9.46
CA VAL A 146 -11.53 -2.40 -9.09
C VAL A 146 -10.56 -2.35 -10.27
N ALA A 147 -11.03 -2.58 -11.50
CA ALA A 147 -10.21 -2.43 -12.70
C ALA A 147 -9.72 -0.99 -12.90
N TYR A 148 -10.57 0.03 -12.68
CA TYR A 148 -10.14 1.44 -12.72
C TYR A 148 -9.10 1.76 -11.65
N ALA A 149 -9.26 1.26 -10.42
CA ALA A 149 -8.26 1.43 -9.38
C ALA A 149 -6.93 0.70 -9.72
N ALA A 150 -7.02 -0.48 -10.34
CA ALA A 150 -5.86 -1.24 -10.82
C ALA A 150 -5.15 -0.55 -11.99
N MET A 151 -5.87 0.17 -12.86
CA MET A 151 -5.24 0.99 -13.90
C MET A 151 -4.33 2.07 -13.28
N MET A 152 -4.71 2.66 -12.14
CA MET A 152 -3.85 3.64 -11.44
C MET A 152 -2.56 3.00 -10.91
N ILE A 153 -2.59 1.73 -10.52
CA ILE A 153 -1.37 0.97 -10.19
C ILE A 153 -0.46 0.87 -11.40
N SER A 154 -1.00 0.49 -12.57
CA SER A 154 -0.22 0.38 -13.80
C SER A 154 0.45 1.71 -14.18
N PHE A 155 -0.26 2.84 -14.01
CA PHE A 155 0.33 4.17 -14.19
C PHE A 155 1.51 4.42 -13.25
N GLY A 156 1.38 4.03 -11.97
CA GLY A 156 2.49 4.14 -11.00
C GLY A 156 3.71 3.33 -11.41
N ILE A 157 3.51 2.12 -11.95
CA ILE A 157 4.61 1.28 -12.45
C ILE A 157 5.32 1.92 -13.64
N VAL A 158 4.57 2.44 -14.62
CA VAL A 158 5.14 3.10 -15.80
C VAL A 158 5.92 4.35 -15.39
N TYR A 159 5.36 5.17 -14.49
CA TYR A 159 6.04 6.37 -14.00
C TYR A 159 7.32 6.03 -13.25
N GLY A 160 7.28 5.01 -12.39
CA GLY A 160 8.44 4.55 -11.64
C GLY A 160 9.52 3.93 -12.53
N ALA A 161 9.14 3.18 -13.57
CA ALA A 161 10.08 2.54 -14.49
C ALA A 161 10.75 3.51 -15.47
N CYS A 162 10.12 4.65 -15.77
CA CYS A 162 10.69 5.67 -16.66
C CYS A 162 11.72 6.58 -15.96
N LYS A 163 11.92 6.41 -14.65
CA LYS A 163 12.83 7.18 -13.82
C LYS A 163 14.05 6.35 -13.44
#